data_AF-A0A1X6NJH2-F1
#
_entry.id   AF-A0A1X6NJH2-F1
#
_cell.length_a   1.000
_cell.length_b   1.000
_cell.length_c   1.000
_cell.angle_alpha   90.00
_cell.angle_beta   90.00
_cell.angle_gamma   90.00
#
_symmetry.space_group_name_H-M   'P 1'
#
loop_
_entity.id
_entity.type
_entity.pdbx_description
1 polymer ?
#
loop_
_entity_poly.entity_id
_entity_poly.type
_entity_poly.pdbx_seq_one_letter_code
_entity_poly.pdbx_strand_id
1 'polypeptide(L)' 'MRVGGKRRLLIPPALGYADEQMGPVPRRFGDRRRLWATVLNPRRVESAGALVLDVELLRVRH' A
#
# COMPACT_ATOMS: atom_id res chain seq x y z
N MET A 1 -15.57 -0.04 8.98
CA MET A 1 -16.36 1.21 8.77
C MET A 1 -17.78 0.82 8.39
N ARG A 2 -18.79 1.68 8.61
CA ARG A 2 -20.15 1.48 8.06
C ARG A 2 -20.23 2.05 6.64
N VAL A 3 -21.09 1.49 5.79
CA VAL A 3 -21.34 1.99 4.43
C VAL A 3 -21.74 3.47 4.48
N GLY A 4 -21.20 4.29 3.59
CA GLY A 4 -21.31 5.76 3.57
C GLY A 4 -20.35 6.48 4.53
N GLY A 5 -19.61 5.75 5.37
CA GLY A 5 -18.63 6.35 6.29
C GLY A 5 -17.40 6.90 5.56
N LYS A 6 -16.98 8.10 5.94
CA LYS A 6 -15.73 8.75 5.49
C LYS A 6 -14.70 8.81 6.61
N ARG A 7 -13.45 8.44 6.34
CA ARG A 7 -12.35 8.43 7.32
C ARG A 7 -11.01 8.74 6.65
N ARG A 8 -10.11 9.37 7.41
CA ARG A 8 -8.69 9.48 7.07
C ARG A 8 -7.94 8.32 7.71
N LEU A 9 -7.17 7.60 6.92
CA LEU A 9 -6.27 6.53 7.36
C LEU A 9 -4.84 7.07 7.38
N LEU A 10 -4.10 6.72 8.44
CA LEU A 10 -2.66 6.93 8.53
C LEU A 10 -2.03 5.54 8.60
N ILE A 11 -1.31 5.16 7.54
CA ILE A 11 -0.75 3.83 7.35
C ILE A 11 0.77 3.94 7.52
N PRO A 12 1.35 3.40 8.61
CA PRO A 12 2.79 3.34 8.78
C PRO A 12 3.46 2.51 7.67
N PRO A 13 4.72 2.82 7.30
CA PRO A 13 5.46 2.07 6.28
C PRO A 13 5.51 0.56 6.54
N ALA A 14 5.62 0.16 7.81
CA ALA A 14 5.68 -1.24 8.22
C ALA A 14 4.41 -2.07 7.91
N LEU A 15 3.28 -1.43 7.57
CA LEU A 15 2.05 -2.10 7.14
C LEU A 15 1.89 -2.16 5.61
N GLY A 16 2.74 -1.46 4.86
CA GLY A 16 2.83 -1.54 3.40
C GLY A 16 3.95 -2.45 2.95
N TYR A 17 4.19 -2.54 1.63
CA TYR A 17 5.32 -3.31 1.07
C TYR A 17 6.66 -2.76 1.58
N ALA A 18 7.20 -3.37 2.63
CA ALA A 18 8.50 -3.06 3.20
C ALA A 18 9.58 -4.09 2.79
N ASP A 19 9.15 -5.30 2.43
CA ASP A 19 10.02 -6.39 1.98
C ASP A 19 9.34 -7.26 0.89
N GLU A 20 10.08 -8.24 0.38
CA GLU A 20 9.63 -9.16 -0.66
C GLU A 20 8.69 -10.28 -0.18
N GLN A 21 8.52 -10.45 1.14
CA GLN A 21 7.63 -11.45 1.72
C GLN A 21 6.17 -10.96 1.67
N MET A 22 5.97 -9.65 1.57
CA MET A 22 4.64 -9.05 1.43
C MET A 22 4.08 -9.25 0.03
N GLY A 23 2.84 -9.73 -0.03
CA GLY A 23 2.12 -10.00 -1.27
C GLY A 23 0.75 -9.31 -1.34
N PRO A 24 0.11 -9.36 -2.51
CA PRO A 24 0.53 -10.10 -3.71
C PRO A 24 1.53 -9.33 -4.58
N VAL A 25 2.63 -10.00 -4.95
CA VAL A 25 3.54 -9.49 -5.98
C VAL A 25 2.84 -9.46 -7.34
N PRO A 26 2.92 -8.36 -8.10
CA PRO A 26 2.32 -8.28 -9.43
C PRO A 26 2.84 -9.37 -10.37
N ARG A 27 1.93 -10.05 -11.08
CA ARG A 27 2.29 -11.10 -12.05
C ARG A 27 2.94 -10.52 -13.32
N ARG A 28 2.51 -9.34 -13.75
CA ARG A 28 3.02 -8.67 -14.95
C ARG A 28 4.43 -8.16 -14.68
N PHE A 29 5.36 -8.53 -15.57
CA PHE A 29 6.77 -8.14 -15.45
C PHE A 29 6.99 -6.63 -15.26
N GLY A 30 6.28 -5.80 -16.02
CA GLY A 30 6.40 -4.34 -15.92
C GLY A 30 6.01 -3.78 -14.56
N ASP A 31 4.92 -4.28 -13.98
CA ASP A 31 4.42 -3.83 -12.67
C ASP A 31 5.32 -4.34 -11.54
N ARG A 32 5.78 -5.58 -11.67
CA ARG A 32 6.81 -6.15 -10.81
C ARG A 32 8.08 -5.29 -10.84
N ARG A 33 8.66 -5.02 -12.01
CA ARG A 33 9.86 -4.19 -12.11
C ARG A 33 9.67 -2.80 -11.47
N ARG A 34 8.49 -2.19 -11.60
CA ARG A 34 8.17 -0.91 -10.96
C ARG A 34 8.16 -1.02 -9.44
N LEU A 35 7.52 -2.05 -8.87
CA LEU A 35 7.49 -2.27 -7.42
C LEU A 35 8.91 -2.33 -6.81
N TRP A 36 9.84 -3.03 -7.45
CA TRP A 36 11.24 -3.13 -7.00
C TRP A 36 12.02 -1.83 -7.18
N ALA A 37 11.79 -1.10 -8.27
CA ALA A 37 12.52 0.13 -8.54
C ALA A 37 12.12 1.30 -7.61
N THR A 38 10.88 1.28 -7.06
CA THR A 38 10.33 2.37 -6.27
C THR A 38 10.12 2.03 -4.81
N VAL A 39 9.29 1.02 -4.52
CA VAL A 39 8.80 0.75 -3.16
C VAL A 39 9.80 -0.13 -2.42
N LEU A 40 10.22 -1.25 -3.01
CA LEU A 40 11.19 -2.18 -2.41
C LEU A 40 12.65 -1.80 -2.70
N ASN A 41 12.88 -0.56 -3.15
CA ASN A 41 14.22 -0.06 -3.34
C ASN A 41 14.85 0.20 -1.95
N PRO A 42 15.96 -0.47 -1.57
CA PRO A 42 16.50 -0.39 -0.20
C PRO A 42 16.77 1.04 0.26
N ARG A 43 17.21 1.92 -0.65
CA ARG A 43 17.49 3.33 -0.35
C ARG A 43 16.23 4.16 -0.06
N ARG A 44 15.05 3.66 -0.45
CA ARG A 44 13.76 4.34 -0.28
C ARG A 44 12.95 3.79 0.88
N VAL A 45 13.08 2.50 1.17
CA VAL A 45 12.39 1.83 2.28
C VAL A 45 12.75 2.47 3.61
N GLU A 46 14.04 2.74 3.85
CA GLU A 46 14.51 3.35 5.10
C GLU A 46 13.97 4.77 5.33
N SER A 47 13.66 5.48 4.25
CA SER A 47 13.11 6.85 4.27
C SER A 47 11.60 6.92 4.08
N ALA A 48 10.90 5.78 4.06
CA ALA A 48 9.48 5.76 3.73
C ALA A 48 8.66 6.48 4.81
N GLY A 49 7.78 7.40 4.38
CA GLY A 49 6.85 8.11 5.25
C GLY A 49 5.51 7.39 5.40
N ALA A 50 4.71 7.81 6.39
CA ALA A 50 3.35 7.30 6.54
C ALA A 50 2.47 7.71 5.34
N LEU A 51 1.68 6.77 4.84
CA LEU A 51 0.69 7.03 3.80
C LEU A 51 -0.59 7.57 4.44
N VAL A 52 -1.08 8.70 3.92
CA VAL A 52 -2.34 9.32 4.36
C VAL A 52 -3.38 9.16 3.26
N LEU A 53 -4.49 8.48 3.56
CA LEU A 53 -5.58 8.25 2.60
C LEU A 53 -6.90 8.73 3.18
N ASP A 54 -7.62 9.55 2.42
CA ASP A 54 -9.03 9.83 2.68
C ASP A 54 -9.88 8.80 1.92
N VAL A 55 -10.66 8.01 2.67
CA VAL A 55 -11.45 6.90 2.12
C VAL A 55 -12.93 7.03 2.45
N GLU A 56 -13.76 6.57 1.52
CA GLU A 56 -15.22 6.44 1.67
C GLU A 56 -15.64 4.99 1.42
N LEU A 57 -16.38 4.39 2.35
CA LEU A 57 -16.88 3.02 2.18
C LEU A 57 -18.18 3.03 1.38
N LEU A 58 -18.10 2.74 0.08
CA LEU A 58 -19.27 2.77 -0.82
C LEU A 58 -20.21 1.56 -0.66
N ARG A 59 -19.67 0.35 -0.46
CA ARG A 59 -20.44 -0.89 -0.28
C ARG A 59 -19.60 -1.99 0.35
N VAL A 60 -20.26 -2.94 1.02
CA VAL A 60 -19.66 -4.23 1.46
C VAL A 60 -20.33 -5.35 0.66
N ARG A 61 -19.54 -6.23 0.05
CA ARG A 61 -20.04 -7.43 -0.62
C ARG A 61 -19.72 -8.63 0.28
N HIS A 62 -20.73 -9.46 0.54
CA HIS A 62 -20.58 -10.76 1.19
C HIS A 62 -20.27 -11.82 0.14
#